data_AF-A0A5A7S595-F1
#
_entry.id   AF-A0A5A7S595-F1
#
_cell.length_a   1.000
_cell.length_b   1.000
_cell.length_c   1.000
_cell.angle_alpha   90.00
_cell.angle_beta   90.00
_cell.angle_gamma   90.00
#
_symmetry.space_group_name_H-M   'P 1'
#
loop_
_entity.id
_entity.type
_entity.pdbx_description
1 polymer ?
#
loop_
_entity_poly.entity_id
_entity_poly.type
_entity_poly.pdbx_seq_one_letter_code
_entity_poly.pdbx_strand_id
1 'polypeptide(L)'
;MRIAIIGTGNVGNTLAVALAKAGHDVNLGSRDPHDAGDGPPVVDVATAVADSDVALLAVPPEAVDNLLTTHAGLFADTLIIDATNRFDGPVANASAAVAAAVPTARYARAFNTLGWENFAEPTIDGEQADLVFSCPLGDRAVLEELITAVGLRPAYVGENMQSVVDGALMLWFALVQANGGNRRLAFRILGV
;
A
#
# COMPACT_ATOMS: atom_id res chain seq x y z
N MET A 1 -3.16 14.09 -6.39
CA MET A 1 -1.86 13.73 -7.01
C MET A 1 -2.04 12.56 -7.97
N ARG A 2 -1.03 12.23 -8.77
CA ARG A 2 -0.98 11.08 -9.70
C ARG A 2 -0.39 9.86 -9.01
N ILE A 3 -1.07 8.72 -9.12
CA ILE A 3 -0.77 7.51 -8.35
C ILE A 3 -0.68 6.31 -9.30
N ALA A 4 0.46 5.65 -9.33
CA ALA A 4 0.58 4.32 -9.91
C ALA A 4 0.22 3.27 -8.85
N ILE A 5 -0.74 2.39 -9.11
CA ILE A 5 -1.04 1.25 -8.24
C ILE A 5 -0.71 -0.02 -9.00
N ILE A 6 0.38 -0.68 -8.62
CA ILE A 6 0.87 -1.86 -9.36
C ILE A 6 0.24 -3.11 -8.77
N GLY A 7 -0.55 -3.80 -9.59
CA GLY A 7 -1.31 -5.00 -9.20
C GLY A 7 -2.82 -4.77 -9.22
N THR A 8 -3.52 -5.54 -10.05
CA THR A 8 -4.99 -5.54 -10.23
C THR A 8 -5.70 -6.56 -9.34
N GLY A 9 -5.12 -6.89 -8.17
CA GLY A 9 -5.75 -7.73 -7.15
C GLY A 9 -6.70 -6.95 -6.24
N ASN A 10 -7.32 -7.63 -5.26
CA ASN A 10 -8.31 -7.01 -4.36
C ASN A 10 -7.80 -5.73 -3.67
N VAL A 11 -6.57 -5.74 -3.13
CA VAL A 11 -5.96 -4.57 -2.49
C VAL A 11 -5.81 -3.42 -3.49
N GLY A 12 -5.19 -3.68 -4.65
CA GLY A 12 -4.94 -2.67 -5.67
C GLY A 12 -6.21 -2.03 -6.21
N ASN A 13 -7.20 -2.84 -6.62
CA ASN A 13 -8.49 -2.32 -7.12
C ASN A 13 -9.25 -1.52 -6.06
N THR A 14 -9.26 -1.99 -4.80
CA THR A 14 -9.99 -1.30 -3.72
C THR A 14 -9.36 0.05 -3.42
N LEU A 15 -8.03 0.11 -3.29
CA LEU A 15 -7.29 1.36 -3.08
C LEU A 15 -7.44 2.29 -4.29
N ALA A 16 -7.39 1.77 -5.52
CA ALA A 16 -7.55 2.55 -6.74
C ALA A 16 -8.93 3.22 -6.80
N VAL A 17 -10.00 2.47 -6.55
CA VAL A 17 -11.37 3.00 -6.51
C VAL A 17 -11.54 4.02 -5.37
N ALA A 18 -10.97 3.79 -4.19
CA ALA A 18 -11.06 4.73 -3.08
C ALA A 18 -10.34 6.05 -3.38
N LEU A 19 -9.09 5.98 -3.86
CA LEU A 19 -8.27 7.15 -4.19
C LEU A 19 -8.83 7.93 -5.39
N ALA A 20 -9.35 7.26 -6.42
CA ALA A 20 -10.02 7.94 -7.53
C ALA A 20 -11.30 8.66 -7.08
N LYS A 21 -12.11 8.05 -6.19
CA LYS A 21 -13.29 8.70 -5.59
C LYS A 21 -12.94 9.92 -4.74
N ALA A 22 -11.75 9.93 -4.12
CA ALA A 22 -11.21 11.09 -3.41
C ALA A 22 -10.60 12.16 -4.34
N GLY A 23 -10.61 11.97 -5.66
CA GLY A 23 -10.14 12.95 -6.64
C GLY A 23 -8.67 12.85 -7.01
N HIS A 24 -8.00 11.74 -6.68
CA HIS A 24 -6.65 11.46 -7.18
C HIS A 24 -6.71 10.93 -8.62
N ASP A 25 -5.66 11.20 -9.40
CA ASP A 25 -5.46 10.61 -10.72
C ASP A 25 -4.76 9.26 -10.53
N VAL A 26 -5.34 8.17 -11.02
CA VAL A 26 -4.94 6.81 -10.64
C VAL A 26 -4.82 5.91 -11.88
N ASN A 27 -3.65 5.33 -12.09
CA ASN A 27 -3.40 4.28 -13.07
C ASN A 27 -3.14 2.94 -12.36
N LEU A 28 -3.89 1.90 -12.74
CA LEU A 28 -3.63 0.52 -12.33
C LEU A 28 -2.60 -0.10 -13.28
N GLY A 29 -1.40 -0.41 -12.78
CA GLY A 29 -0.35 -1.10 -13.52
C GLY A 29 -0.53 -2.61 -13.52
N SER A 30 -0.71 -3.21 -14.69
CA SER A 30 -0.80 -4.66 -14.89
C SER A 30 0.32 -5.19 -15.80
N ARG A 31 0.63 -6.49 -15.67
CA ARG A 31 1.46 -7.23 -16.64
C ARG A 31 0.67 -7.67 -17.87
N ASP A 32 -0.64 -7.76 -17.71
CA ASP A 32 -1.63 -8.10 -18.74
C ASP A 32 -2.78 -7.08 -18.59
N PRO A 33 -2.69 -5.91 -19.25
CA PRO A 33 -3.67 -4.85 -19.10
C PRO A 33 -4.94 -5.17 -19.91
N HIS A 34 -6.07 -5.18 -19.22
CA HIS A 34 -7.39 -5.30 -19.81
C HIS A 34 -8.35 -4.32 -19.14
N ASP A 35 -9.39 -3.90 -19.88
CA ASP A 35 -10.42 -3.01 -19.37
C ASP A 35 -11.13 -3.64 -18.16
N ALA A 36 -11.20 -2.89 -17.06
CA ALA A 36 -11.85 -3.30 -15.82
C ALA A 36 -13.28 -2.76 -15.66
N GLY A 37 -13.80 -2.02 -16.65
CA GLY A 37 -15.09 -1.34 -16.59
C GLY A 37 -15.00 0.02 -15.90
N ASP A 38 -15.98 0.35 -15.06
CA ASP A 38 -16.15 1.68 -14.42
C ASP A 38 -15.11 2.03 -13.33
N GLY A 39 -13.92 1.40 -13.36
CA GLY A 39 -12.81 1.64 -12.44
C GLY A 39 -11.76 2.60 -13.02
N PRO A 40 -10.68 2.89 -12.26
CA PRO A 40 -9.51 3.58 -12.78
C PRO A 40 -8.87 2.81 -13.95
N PRO A 41 -8.26 3.50 -14.93
CA PRO A 41 -7.67 2.88 -16.10
C PRO A 41 -6.61 1.84 -15.74
N VAL A 42 -6.70 0.68 -16.39
CA VAL A 42 -5.68 -0.38 -16.32
C VAL A 42 -4.76 -0.26 -17.52
N VAL A 43 -3.48 -0.05 -17.26
CA VAL A 43 -2.41 0.12 -18.25
C VAL A 43 -1.24 -0.81 -17.94
N ASP A 44 -0.25 -0.89 -18.82
CA ASP A 44 0.97 -1.62 -18.51
C ASP A 44 1.75 -0.93 -17.36
N VAL A 45 2.56 -1.69 -16.64
CA VAL A 45 3.35 -1.20 -15.50
C VAL A 45 4.22 0.01 -15.86
N ALA A 46 4.82 0.06 -17.05
CA ALA A 46 5.71 1.16 -17.41
C ALA A 46 4.92 2.46 -17.61
N THR A 47 3.79 2.40 -18.33
CA THR A 47 2.86 3.52 -18.51
C THR A 47 2.29 4.01 -17.17
N ALA A 48 1.95 3.10 -16.25
CA ALA A 48 1.42 3.50 -14.93
C ALA A 48 2.43 4.33 -14.13
N VAL A 49 3.70 3.90 -14.07
CA VAL A 49 4.73 4.51 -13.22
C VAL A 49 5.31 5.80 -13.81
N ALA A 50 5.48 5.87 -15.14
CA ALA A 50 6.27 6.92 -15.81
C ALA A 50 5.85 8.37 -15.52
N ASP A 51 4.57 8.59 -15.20
CA ASP A 51 4.01 9.91 -14.89
C ASP A 51 3.34 9.94 -13.49
N SER A 52 3.80 9.09 -12.57
CA SER A 52 3.26 9.01 -11.20
C SER A 52 4.06 9.87 -10.21
N ASP A 53 3.37 10.52 -9.27
CA ASP A 53 4.00 11.25 -8.18
C ASP A 53 4.39 10.28 -7.03
N VAL A 54 3.64 9.18 -6.90
CA VAL A 54 3.86 8.07 -5.97
C VAL A 54 3.50 6.73 -6.65
N ALA A 55 4.14 5.64 -6.22
CA ALA A 55 3.83 4.30 -6.70
C ALA A 55 3.55 3.32 -5.55
N LEU A 56 2.40 2.65 -5.56
CA LEU A 56 1.97 1.70 -4.54
C LEU A 56 2.10 0.26 -5.06
N LEU A 57 2.84 -0.57 -4.32
CA LEU A 57 3.05 -1.98 -4.64
C LEU A 57 1.95 -2.83 -4.00
N ALA A 58 0.98 -3.25 -4.82
CA ALA A 58 -0.13 -4.14 -4.45
C ALA A 58 -0.06 -5.49 -5.18
N VAL A 59 1.17 -5.96 -5.46
CA VAL A 59 1.46 -7.26 -6.08
C VAL A 59 1.72 -8.35 -5.04
N PRO A 60 1.65 -9.64 -5.41
CA PRO A 60 2.18 -10.72 -4.59
C PRO A 60 3.68 -10.50 -4.28
N PRO A 61 4.16 -10.84 -3.06
CA PRO A 61 5.54 -10.54 -2.62
C PRO A 61 6.61 -11.17 -3.51
N GLU A 62 6.35 -12.32 -4.11
CA GLU A 62 7.24 -13.02 -5.04
C GLU A 62 7.39 -12.32 -6.40
N ALA A 63 6.48 -11.40 -6.74
CA ALA A 63 6.55 -10.63 -7.97
C ALA A 63 7.37 -9.33 -7.83
N VAL A 64 7.67 -8.89 -6.60
CA VAL A 64 8.29 -7.59 -6.31
C VAL A 64 9.70 -7.49 -6.90
N ASP A 65 10.53 -8.52 -6.73
CA ASP A 65 11.92 -8.49 -7.21
C ASP A 65 11.99 -8.38 -8.74
N ASN A 66 11.13 -9.11 -9.46
CA ASN A 66 11.03 -9.02 -10.92
C ASN A 66 10.45 -7.68 -11.38
N LEU A 67 9.43 -7.16 -10.68
CA LEU A 67 8.83 -5.86 -10.95
C LEU A 67 9.88 -4.74 -10.86
N LEU A 68 10.60 -4.68 -9.73
CA LEU A 68 11.60 -3.65 -9.49
C LEU A 68 12.78 -3.78 -10.45
N THR A 69 13.30 -4.98 -10.71
CA THR A 69 14.43 -5.16 -11.64
C THR A 69 14.07 -4.86 -13.10
N THR A 70 12.85 -5.16 -13.54
CA THR A 70 12.39 -4.87 -14.91
C THR A 70 12.17 -3.38 -15.14
N HIS A 71 11.70 -2.64 -14.12
CA HIS A 71 11.25 -1.25 -14.24
C HIS A 71 12.08 -0.25 -13.41
N ALA A 72 13.26 -0.63 -12.91
CA ALA A 72 14.04 0.13 -11.93
C ALA A 72 14.21 1.62 -12.26
N GLY A 73 14.52 1.94 -13.53
CA GLY A 73 14.72 3.33 -13.98
C GLY A 73 13.45 4.20 -13.96
N LEU A 74 12.25 3.61 -13.90
CA LEU A 74 10.99 4.35 -13.80
C LEU A 74 10.63 4.71 -12.35
N PHE A 75 11.19 3.99 -11.38
CA PHE A 75 10.95 4.19 -9.94
C PHE A 75 11.99 5.12 -9.27
N ALA A 76 12.94 5.65 -10.03
CA ALA A 76 13.99 6.53 -9.50
C ALA A 76 13.38 7.81 -8.89
N ASP A 77 13.81 8.17 -7.68
CA ASP A 77 13.34 9.31 -6.88
C ASP A 77 11.84 9.27 -6.46
N THR A 78 11.06 8.35 -7.03
CA THR A 78 9.65 8.08 -6.70
C THR A 78 9.49 7.63 -5.24
N LEU A 79 8.36 8.01 -4.62
CA LEU A 79 7.93 7.42 -3.35
C LEU A 79 7.23 6.08 -3.61
N ILE A 80 7.89 4.99 -3.25
CA ILE A 80 7.35 3.63 -3.29
C ILE A 80 6.65 3.31 -1.98
N ILE A 81 5.35 3.05 -2.04
CA ILE A 81 4.51 2.62 -0.92
C ILE A 81 4.33 1.10 -1.01
N ASP A 82 5.00 0.37 -0.12
CA ASP A 82 4.95 -1.09 -0.07
C ASP A 82 3.79 -1.60 0.80
N ALA A 83 2.75 -2.14 0.14
CA ALA A 83 1.62 -2.82 0.76
C ALA A 83 1.73 -4.36 0.73
N THR A 84 2.84 -4.91 0.21
CA THR A 84 3.03 -6.36 0.01
C THR A 84 3.29 -7.08 1.33
N ASN A 85 3.01 -8.39 1.40
CA ASN A 85 3.22 -9.17 2.62
C ASN A 85 3.85 -10.51 2.31
N ARG A 86 5.16 -10.61 2.59
CA ARG A 86 5.95 -11.83 2.47
C ARG A 86 5.83 -12.68 3.74
N PHE A 87 5.52 -13.96 3.61
CA PHE A 87 5.36 -14.90 4.73
C PHE A 87 6.34 -16.08 4.69
N ASP A 88 7.14 -16.21 3.63
CA ASP A 88 8.13 -17.28 3.44
C ASP A 88 9.49 -16.98 4.11
N GLY A 89 9.56 -15.94 4.93
CA GLY A 89 10.79 -15.51 5.60
C GLY A 89 10.55 -14.56 6.78
N PRO A 90 11.63 -14.11 7.46
CA PRO A 90 11.55 -13.30 8.68
C PRO A 90 11.25 -11.81 8.44
N VAL A 91 11.20 -11.36 7.17
CA VAL A 91 10.94 -9.97 6.79
C VAL A 91 9.74 -9.97 5.85
N ALA A 92 8.66 -9.29 6.24
CA ALA A 92 7.42 -9.26 5.47
C ALA A 92 7.37 -8.16 4.40
N ASN A 93 8.23 -7.15 4.53
CA ASN A 93 8.30 -5.98 3.67
C ASN A 93 9.40 -6.06 2.59
N ALA A 94 9.28 -5.22 1.57
CA ALA A 94 10.16 -5.15 0.41
C ALA A 94 11.33 -4.14 0.52
N SER A 95 11.61 -3.55 1.70
CA SER A 95 12.57 -2.45 1.83
C SER A 95 13.97 -2.76 1.27
N ALA A 96 14.49 -3.96 1.54
CA ALA A 96 15.78 -4.40 1.02
C ALA A 96 15.77 -4.60 -0.51
N ALA A 97 14.68 -5.09 -1.09
CA ALA A 97 14.52 -5.27 -2.53
C ALA A 97 14.46 -3.91 -3.25
N VAL A 98 13.70 -2.95 -2.70
CA VAL A 98 13.66 -1.57 -3.19
C VAL A 98 15.03 -0.91 -3.11
N ALA A 99 15.70 -0.96 -1.96
CA ALA A 99 17.02 -0.34 -1.79
C ALA A 99 18.10 -0.95 -2.70
N ALA A 100 18.01 -2.24 -3.03
CA ALA A 100 18.93 -2.92 -3.94
C ALA A 100 18.67 -2.60 -5.42
N ALA A 101 17.40 -2.58 -5.84
CA ALA A 101 17.02 -2.37 -7.24
C ALA A 101 16.94 -0.88 -7.65
N VAL A 102 16.52 -0.01 -6.72
CA VAL A 102 16.27 1.41 -6.97
C VAL A 102 16.80 2.26 -5.79
N PRO A 103 18.14 2.45 -5.68
CA PRO A 103 18.75 3.09 -4.51
C PRO A 103 18.35 4.54 -4.25
N THR A 104 17.74 5.22 -5.22
CA THR A 104 17.22 6.59 -5.07
C THR A 104 15.73 6.65 -4.72
N ALA A 105 15.01 5.52 -4.74
CA ALA A 105 13.60 5.49 -4.37
C ALA A 105 13.41 5.82 -2.88
N ARG A 106 12.36 6.59 -2.59
CA ARG A 106 11.94 6.87 -1.22
C ARG A 106 10.96 5.78 -0.81
N TYR A 107 11.11 5.21 0.38
CA TYR A 107 10.38 4.00 0.77
C TYR A 107 9.39 4.25 1.92
N ALA A 108 8.12 3.91 1.70
CA ALA A 108 7.09 3.89 2.73
C ALA A 108 6.52 2.48 2.93
N ARG A 109 6.17 2.15 4.19
CA ARG A 109 5.47 0.93 4.59
C ARG A 109 4.07 1.32 5.07
N ALA A 110 3.05 1.00 4.28
CA ALA A 110 1.65 1.33 4.55
C ALA A 110 0.72 0.35 3.83
N PHE A 111 -0.57 0.34 4.21
CA PHE A 111 -1.64 -0.50 3.62
C PHE A 111 -1.40 -2.02 3.69
N ASN A 112 -0.35 -2.48 4.36
CA ASN A 112 -0.04 -3.89 4.54
C ASN A 112 -0.73 -4.49 5.78
N THR A 113 -1.19 -3.67 6.73
CA THR A 113 -1.64 -4.09 8.08
C THR A 113 -3.10 -4.51 8.19
N LEU A 114 -3.90 -4.38 7.13
CA LEU A 114 -5.34 -4.67 7.12
C LEU A 114 -5.73 -5.46 5.86
N GLY A 115 -6.80 -6.24 5.95
CA GLY A 115 -7.47 -6.81 4.78
C GLY A 115 -8.14 -5.74 3.90
N TRP A 116 -8.18 -5.97 2.58
CA TRP A 116 -8.82 -5.09 1.58
C TRP A 116 -10.27 -4.73 1.91
N GLU A 117 -10.97 -5.61 2.61
CA GLU A 117 -12.34 -5.43 3.09
C GLU A 117 -12.46 -4.18 3.98
N ASN A 118 -11.40 -3.84 4.72
CA ASN A 118 -11.32 -2.67 5.59
C ASN A 118 -10.85 -1.41 4.83
N PHE A 119 -10.44 -1.51 3.56
CA PHE A 119 -10.22 -0.36 2.68
C PHE A 119 -11.50 -0.03 1.89
N ALA A 120 -12.32 -1.04 1.59
CA ALA A 120 -13.65 -0.86 1.01
C ALA A 120 -14.62 -0.24 2.05
N GLU A 121 -14.51 -0.66 3.31
CA GLU A 121 -15.33 -0.18 4.42
C GLU A 121 -14.43 0.17 5.63
N PRO A 122 -13.83 1.38 5.67
CA PRO A 122 -12.87 1.78 6.71
C PRO A 122 -13.50 2.10 8.08
N THR A 123 -14.83 2.04 8.18
CA THR A 123 -15.57 2.10 9.44
C THR A 123 -16.02 0.69 9.85
N ILE A 124 -15.84 0.36 11.12
CA ILE A 124 -16.29 -0.89 11.76
C ILE A 124 -17.04 -0.50 13.03
N ASP A 125 -18.29 -0.96 13.19
CA ASP A 125 -19.15 -0.69 14.35
C ASP A 125 -19.26 0.81 14.74
N GLY A 126 -19.17 1.69 13.75
CA GLY A 126 -19.22 3.15 13.91
C GLY A 126 -17.86 3.83 14.15
N GLU A 127 -16.80 3.07 14.41
CA GLU A 127 -15.44 3.58 14.60
C GLU A 127 -14.62 3.54 13.31
N GLN A 128 -13.92 4.63 13.01
CA GLN A 128 -13.02 4.73 11.86
C GLN A 128 -11.67 4.08 12.19
N ALA A 129 -11.24 3.13 11.36
CA ALA A 129 -10.00 2.38 11.56
C ALA A 129 -8.73 3.23 11.42
N ASP A 130 -7.71 2.94 12.22
CA ASP A 130 -6.35 3.45 12.05
C ASP A 130 -5.53 2.58 11.09
N LEU A 131 -4.64 3.24 10.35
CA LEU A 131 -3.56 2.61 9.62
C LEU A 131 -2.21 3.11 10.14
N VAL A 132 -1.45 2.21 10.78
CA VAL A 132 -0.07 2.50 11.17
C VAL A 132 0.84 2.46 9.94
N PHE A 133 1.75 3.42 9.82
CA PHE A 133 2.65 3.53 8.67
C PHE A 133 4.00 4.16 9.02
N SER A 134 5.01 3.86 8.20
CA SER A 134 6.37 4.41 8.29
C SER A 134 6.81 4.93 6.92
N CYS A 135 7.45 6.09 6.88
CA CYS A 135 8.02 6.72 5.69
C CYS A 135 9.09 7.74 6.13
N PRO A 136 9.89 8.34 5.23
CA PRO A 136 10.69 9.52 5.55
C PRO A 136 9.80 10.66 6.06
N LEU A 137 10.30 11.53 6.94
CA LEU A 137 9.49 12.62 7.51
C LEU A 137 8.98 13.60 6.44
N GLY A 138 9.75 13.82 5.36
CA GLY A 138 9.35 14.66 4.23
C GLY A 138 8.16 14.11 3.44
N ASP A 139 7.89 12.80 3.52
CA ASP A 139 6.79 12.12 2.84
C ASP A 139 5.57 11.88 3.72
N ARG A 140 5.65 12.25 5.01
CA ARG A 140 4.59 12.02 5.99
C ARG A 140 3.25 12.60 5.54
N ALA A 141 3.23 13.86 5.09
CA ALA A 141 2.00 14.53 4.67
C ALA A 141 1.33 13.84 3.46
N VAL A 142 2.14 13.31 2.53
CA VAL A 142 1.65 12.54 1.36
C VAL A 142 0.98 11.24 1.81
N LEU A 143 1.60 10.50 2.72
CA LEU A 143 0.98 9.28 3.28
C LEU A 143 -0.27 9.61 4.10
N GLU A 144 -0.26 10.67 4.91
CA GLU A 144 -1.43 11.11 5.68
C GLU A 144 -2.61 11.49 4.77
N GLU A 145 -2.36 12.20 3.66
CA GLU A 145 -3.37 12.49 2.63
C GLU A 145 -3.95 11.21 2.02
N LEU A 146 -3.09 10.30 1.54
CA LEU A 146 -3.51 9.07 0.86
C LEU A 146 -4.28 8.11 1.78
N ILE A 147 -3.86 7.98 3.04
CA ILE A 147 -4.56 7.17 4.04
C ILE A 147 -5.93 7.78 4.38
N THR A 148 -5.99 9.10 4.53
CA THR A 148 -7.25 9.83 4.77
C THR A 148 -8.20 9.75 3.57
N ALA A 149 -7.67 9.78 2.35
CA ALA A 149 -8.43 9.63 1.11
C ALA A 149 -9.07 8.23 0.96
N VAL A 150 -8.43 7.18 1.50
CA VAL A 150 -9.02 5.83 1.63
C VAL A 150 -10.09 5.77 2.75
N GLY A 151 -10.24 6.84 3.53
CA GLY A 151 -11.19 6.94 4.64
C GLY A 151 -10.69 6.33 5.95
N LEU A 152 -9.39 6.02 6.06
CA LEU A 152 -8.73 5.57 7.28
C LEU A 152 -8.16 6.79 8.03
N ARG A 153 -7.77 6.61 9.29
CA ARG A 153 -6.95 7.62 10.00
C ARG A 153 -5.47 7.21 9.99
N PRO A 154 -4.56 8.13 9.67
CA PRO A 154 -3.13 7.83 9.62
C PRO A 154 -2.49 7.87 11.01
N ALA A 155 -1.68 6.85 11.33
CA ALA A 155 -0.88 6.76 12.54
C ALA A 155 0.62 6.60 12.21
N TYR A 156 1.34 7.72 12.15
CA TYR A 156 2.76 7.74 11.81
C TYR A 156 3.62 7.19 12.96
N VAL A 157 4.37 6.11 12.72
CA VAL A 157 5.24 5.48 13.74
C VAL A 157 6.70 5.93 13.68
N GLY A 158 7.08 6.78 12.71
CA GLY A 158 8.46 7.26 12.53
C GLY A 158 9.15 6.72 11.27
N GLU A 159 10.36 7.20 11.02
CA GLU A 159 11.21 6.77 9.90
C GLU A 159 11.87 5.41 10.20
N ASN A 160 12.05 4.57 9.18
CA ASN A 160 12.74 3.27 9.30
C ASN A 160 12.09 2.29 10.31
N MET A 161 10.76 2.35 10.43
CA MET A 161 9.96 1.53 11.36
C MET A 161 9.18 0.42 10.65
N GLN A 162 9.68 -0.08 9.51
CA GLN A 162 9.01 -1.10 8.69
C GLN A 162 8.70 -2.36 9.50
N SER A 163 9.63 -2.79 10.35
CA SER A 163 9.47 -3.95 11.25
C SER A 163 8.42 -3.74 12.35
N VAL A 164 8.19 -2.50 12.79
CA VAL A 164 7.12 -2.16 13.75
C VAL A 164 5.76 -2.23 13.07
N VAL A 165 5.66 -1.72 11.83
CA VAL A 165 4.44 -1.83 11.01
C VAL A 165 4.13 -3.29 10.66
N ASP A 166 5.14 -4.09 10.31
CA ASP A 166 5.00 -5.55 10.13
C ASP A 166 4.58 -6.26 11.42
N GLY A 167 5.05 -5.82 12.59
CA GLY A 167 4.59 -6.31 13.89
C GLY A 167 3.10 -6.05 14.14
N ALA A 168 2.58 -4.91 13.69
CA ALA A 168 1.15 -4.61 13.77
C ALA A 168 0.30 -5.51 12.88
N LEU A 169 0.81 -5.88 11.69
CA LEU A 169 0.19 -6.91 10.84
C LEU A 169 0.18 -8.29 11.51
N MET A 170 1.27 -8.69 12.17
CA MET A 170 1.30 -9.97 12.90
C MET A 170 0.25 -10.00 14.02
N LEU A 171 0.08 -8.89 14.76
CA LEU A 171 -0.98 -8.75 15.75
C LEU A 171 -2.37 -8.83 15.11
N TRP A 172 -2.58 -8.17 13.98
CA TRP A 172 -3.85 -8.22 13.24
C TRP A 172 -4.19 -9.65 12.80
N PHE A 173 -3.24 -10.39 12.21
CA PHE A 173 -3.45 -11.78 11.84
C PHE A 173 -3.75 -12.69 13.03
N ALA A 174 -3.07 -12.49 14.17
CA ALA A 174 -3.35 -13.26 15.38
C ALA A 174 -4.79 -13.03 15.88
N LEU A 175 -5.29 -11.78 15.83
CA LEU A 175 -6.67 -11.45 16.15
C LEU A 175 -7.67 -12.06 15.14
N VAL A 176 -7.37 -12.02 13.85
CA VAL A 176 -8.19 -12.65 12.79
C VAL A 176 -8.29 -14.16 13.03
N GLN A 177 -7.20 -14.84 13.32
CA GLN A 177 -7.19 -16.28 13.62
C GLN A 177 -7.95 -16.61 14.92
N ALA A 178 -7.74 -15.83 15.98
CA ALA A 178 -8.46 -15.99 17.24
C ALA A 178 -9.98 -15.76 17.09
N ASN A 179 -10.40 -14.91 16.15
CA ASN A 179 -11.79 -14.61 15.83
C ASN A 179 -12.33 -15.42 14.63
N GLY A 180 -11.91 -16.69 14.50
CA GLY A 180 -12.48 -17.63 13.52
C GLY A 180 -12.21 -17.31 12.05
N GLY A 181 -11.18 -16.51 11.76
CA GLY A 181 -10.85 -16.04 10.41
C GLY A 181 -11.58 -14.76 9.98
N ASN A 182 -12.35 -14.11 10.86
CA ASN A 182 -13.02 -12.85 10.53
C ASN A 182 -12.01 -11.72 10.31
N ARG A 183 -11.95 -11.20 9.08
CA ARG A 183 -11.06 -10.11 8.63
C ARG A 183 -11.65 -8.70 8.82
N ARG A 184 -12.94 -8.57 9.18
CA ARG A 184 -13.56 -7.28 9.55
C ARG A 184 -13.24 -6.95 11.00
N LEU A 185 -11.98 -6.61 11.24
CA LEU A 185 -11.46 -6.02 12.47
C LEU A 185 -10.30 -5.08 12.11
N ALA A 186 -10.10 -4.04 12.91
CA ALA A 186 -9.00 -3.09 12.76
C ALA A 186 -8.64 -2.47 14.12
N PHE A 187 -7.63 -1.60 14.15
CA PHE A 187 -7.20 -0.93 15.37
C PHE A 187 -7.83 0.46 15.51
N ARG A 188 -8.04 0.86 16.76
CA ARG A 188 -8.31 2.23 17.20
C ARG A 188 -7.22 2.64 18.19
N ILE A 189 -6.43 3.63 17.84
CA ILE A 189 -5.41 4.25 18.68
C ILE A 189 -6.02 5.52 19.27
N LEU A 190 -5.74 5.79 20.54
CA LEU A 190 -6.33 6.89 21.32
C LEU A 190 -5.22 7.73 21.94
N GLY A 191 -5.35 9.06 21.86
CA GLY A 191 -4.39 10.00 22.47
C GLY A 191 -3.06 10.14 21.73
N VAL A 192 -3.05 9.92 20.41
CA VAL A 192 -1.91 10.12 19.50
C VAL A 192 -2.18 11.25 18.51
#